data_AF-A0A967DLJ1-F1
#
_entry.id   AF-A0A967DLJ1-F1
#
_cell.length_a   1.000
_cell.length_b   1.000
_cell.length_c   1.000
_cell.angle_alpha   90.00
_cell.angle_beta   90.00
_cell.angle_gamma   90.00
#
_symmetry.space_group_name_H-M   'P 1'
#
loop_
_entity.id
_entity.type
_entity.pdbx_description
1 polymer ?
#
loop_
_entity_poly.entity_id
_entity_poly.type
_entity_poly.pdbx_seq_one_letter_code
_entity_poly.pdbx_strand_id
1 'polypeptide(L)'
;MSRFSRRSGVIRALAAVSPALLAVKQASGQQAQENQFPRQAPPETRLPNGKLQRDEILKADYDQNVKDAGALARLSAEFQLELEKSDRFVLSLALLKKLDEMEKLTKRIRSRMRH
;
A
#
# COMPACT_ATOMS: atom_id res chain seq x y z
N MET A 1 -38.27 19.84 21.54
CA MET A 1 -38.00 20.96 20.61
C MET A 1 -37.35 22.09 21.37
N SER A 2 -36.39 22.76 20.74
CA SER A 2 -35.82 24.05 21.10
C SER A 2 -34.72 24.11 22.18
N ARG A 3 -33.51 24.36 21.65
CA ARG A 3 -32.54 25.40 22.07
C ARG A 3 -31.83 25.19 23.41
N PHE A 4 -30.56 24.81 23.32
CA PHE A 4 -29.55 25.47 24.15
C PHE A 4 -28.55 26.18 23.25
N SER A 5 -28.45 27.48 23.52
CA SER A 5 -27.67 28.48 22.83
C SER A 5 -26.65 29.00 23.83
N ARG A 6 -25.58 29.60 23.30
CA ARG A 6 -24.65 30.53 23.97
C ARG A 6 -23.59 29.88 24.85
N ARG A 7 -22.39 30.42 24.99
CA ARG A 7 -21.56 31.42 24.28
C ARG A 7 -20.21 31.33 24.98
N SER A 8 -19.17 31.69 24.24
CA SER A 8 -17.86 32.18 24.68
C SER A 8 -17.76 32.72 26.12
N GLY A 9 -16.64 32.42 26.78
CA GLY A 9 -16.27 33.02 28.07
C GLY A 9 -14.89 32.58 28.53
N VAL A 10 -13.87 33.30 28.07
CA VAL A 10 -12.48 33.32 28.56
C VAL A 10 -12.46 33.67 30.06
N ILE A 11 -11.46 33.20 30.84
CA ILE A 11 -10.63 33.99 31.79
C ILE A 11 -9.66 33.09 32.58
N ARG A 12 -8.36 33.36 32.34
CA ARG A 12 -7.20 33.46 33.26
C ARG A 12 -7.17 32.56 34.50
N ALA A 13 -6.20 31.66 34.60
CA ALA A 13 -4.81 31.87 35.02
C ALA A 13 -4.63 31.77 36.54
N LEU A 14 -3.88 30.75 36.97
CA LEU A 14 -3.08 30.78 38.19
C LEU A 14 -1.74 30.13 37.90
N ALA A 15 -0.71 30.96 37.98
CA ALA A 15 0.69 30.55 37.93
C ALA A 15 1.06 29.86 39.24
N ALA A 16 1.86 28.79 39.15
CA ALA A 16 2.73 28.37 40.22
C ALA A 16 3.99 27.75 39.59
N VAL A 17 5.06 28.53 39.59
CA VAL A 17 6.42 28.11 39.30
C VAL A 17 6.94 27.36 40.52
N SER A 18 7.45 26.15 40.34
CA SER A 18 8.54 25.63 41.17
C SER A 18 9.34 24.58 40.40
N PRO A 19 10.68 24.74 40.29
CA PRO A 19 11.55 23.89 39.50
C PRO A 19 12.04 22.70 40.33
N ALA A 20 11.98 21.49 39.76
CA ALA A 20 12.61 20.31 40.34
C ALA A 20 13.40 19.56 39.27
N LEU A 21 14.71 19.53 39.51
CA LEU A 21 15.76 18.75 38.88
C LEU A 21 15.32 17.32 38.50
N LEU A 22 15.48 16.93 37.22
CA LEU A 22 16.32 15.78 36.84
C LEU A 22 16.40 15.63 35.31
N ALA A 23 17.60 15.24 34.89
CA ALA A 23 18.02 14.95 33.53
C ALA A 23 17.04 14.13 32.68
N VAL A 24 17.01 14.39 31.36
CA VAL A 24 17.28 13.38 30.32
C VAL A 24 17.31 14.06 28.94
N LYS A 25 18.50 14.01 28.35
CA LYS A 25 18.84 13.89 26.92
C LYS A 25 18.21 14.89 25.93
N GLN A 26 19.04 15.88 25.61
CA GLN A 26 19.28 16.29 24.23
C GLN A 26 19.49 15.04 23.35
N ALA A 27 18.49 14.72 22.54
CA ALA A 27 18.64 13.84 21.39
C ALA A 27 18.08 14.62 20.21
N SER A 28 18.98 15.35 19.55
CA SER A 28 19.01 15.51 18.09
C SER A 28 17.66 15.33 17.38
N GLY A 29 16.81 16.34 17.45
CA GLY A 29 15.81 16.58 16.41
C GLY A 29 16.52 17.11 15.17
N GLN A 30 17.31 16.26 14.51
CA GLN A 30 17.64 16.45 13.11
C GLN A 30 16.30 16.40 12.38
N GLN A 31 15.76 17.58 12.10
CA GLN A 31 14.73 17.77 11.10
C GLN A 31 15.34 17.25 9.81
N ALA A 32 15.03 15.99 9.48
CA ALA A 32 15.16 15.48 8.14
C ALA A 32 14.24 16.35 7.29
N GLN A 33 14.83 17.39 6.71
CA GLN A 33 14.23 18.24 5.72
C GLN A 33 13.91 17.33 4.54
N GLU A 34 12.66 16.87 4.52
CA GLU A 34 12.10 16.07 3.45
C GLU A 34 12.28 16.86 2.16
N ASN A 35 13.23 16.41 1.35
CA ASN A 35 13.53 16.93 0.02
C ASN A 35 12.27 16.76 -0.85
N GLN A 36 11.35 17.71 -0.76
CA GLN A 36 10.24 17.87 -1.70
C GLN A 36 10.79 18.45 -2.99
N PHE A 37 11.55 17.65 -3.73
CA PHE A 37 11.73 17.93 -5.14
C PHE A 37 10.40 17.63 -5.85
N PRO A 38 9.84 18.57 -6.64
CA PRO A 38 8.73 18.23 -7.52
C PRO A 38 9.24 17.15 -8.47
N ARG A 39 8.64 15.95 -8.40
CA ARG A 39 8.85 14.91 -9.41
C ARG A 39 8.40 15.47 -10.75
N GLN A 40 9.35 15.93 -11.55
CA GLN A 40 9.10 16.32 -12.93
C GLN A 40 8.45 15.11 -13.61
N ALA A 41 7.22 15.28 -14.09
CA ALA A 41 6.54 14.23 -14.84
C ALA A 41 7.43 13.87 -16.05
N PRO A 42 7.74 12.58 -16.30
CA PRO A 42 8.59 12.20 -17.42
C PRO A 42 7.99 12.73 -18.73
N PRO A 43 8.83 13.19 -19.69
CA PRO A 43 8.37 13.75 -20.95
C PRO A 43 7.42 12.79 -21.67
N GLU A 44 6.34 13.33 -22.23
CA GLU A 44 5.33 12.57 -22.96
C GLU A 44 5.87 12.10 -24.32
N THR A 45 6.60 10.99 -24.31
CA THR A 45 7.11 10.34 -25.52
C THR A 45 5.93 9.79 -26.33
N ARG A 46 5.73 10.32 -27.54
CA ARG A 46 4.73 9.82 -28.51
C ARG A 46 5.36 8.74 -29.39
N LEU A 47 4.59 7.70 -29.70
CA LEU A 47 4.99 6.65 -30.65
C LEU A 47 4.91 7.15 -32.10
N PRO A 48 5.62 6.52 -33.05
CA PRO A 48 5.59 6.87 -34.48
C PRO A 48 4.18 6.87 -35.11
N ASN A 49 3.24 6.15 -34.49
CA ASN A 49 1.83 6.06 -34.89
C ASN A 49 0.95 7.20 -34.33
N GLY A 50 1.53 8.20 -33.66
CA GLY A 50 0.82 9.38 -33.13
C GLY A 50 0.09 9.19 -31.79
N LYS A 51 0.11 7.98 -31.23
CA LYS A 51 -0.46 7.67 -29.90
C LYS A 51 0.55 7.96 -28.79
N LEU A 52 0.04 8.34 -27.61
CA LEU A 52 0.84 8.46 -26.40
C LEU A 52 1.35 7.07 -26.00
N GLN A 53 2.66 6.92 -25.80
CA GLN A 53 3.27 5.64 -25.38
C GLN A 53 2.66 5.11 -24.08
N ARG A 54 2.28 6.03 -23.18
CA ARG A 54 1.64 5.71 -21.90
C ARG A 54 0.33 4.96 -22.07
N ASP A 55 -0.54 5.38 -23.01
CA ASP A 55 -1.86 4.78 -23.18
C ASP A 55 -1.76 3.34 -23.71
N GLU A 56 -0.79 3.06 -24.59
CA GLU A 56 -0.56 1.70 -25.09
C GLU A 56 0.03 0.78 -24.00
N ILE A 57 0.93 1.30 -23.15
CA ILE A 57 1.46 0.56 -21.99
C ILE A 57 0.34 0.24 -21.01
N LEU A 58 -0.50 1.23 -20.66
CA LEU A 58 -1.61 1.06 -19.73
C LEU A 58 -2.62 0.00 -20.21
N LYS A 59 -2.91 -0.02 -21.52
CA LYS A 59 -3.79 -1.05 -22.10
C LYS A 59 -3.15 -2.44 -22.04
N ALA A 60 -1.88 -2.55 -22.40
CA ALA A 60 -1.16 -3.83 -22.32
C ALA A 60 -1.06 -4.35 -20.88
N ASP A 61 -0.82 -3.47 -19.91
CA ASP A 61 -0.78 -3.81 -18.49
C ASP A 61 -2.14 -4.26 -17.97
N TYR A 62 -3.23 -3.61 -18.39
CA TYR A 62 -4.58 -4.04 -18.07
C TYR A 62 -4.87 -5.45 -18.59
N ASP A 63 -4.61 -5.70 -19.87
CA ASP A 63 -4.82 -7.02 -20.48
C ASP A 63 -4.01 -8.10 -19.76
N GLN A 64 -2.78 -7.79 -19.35
CA GLN A 64 -1.94 -8.70 -18.59
C GLN A 64 -2.45 -8.92 -17.16
N ASN A 65 -2.98 -7.89 -16.50
CA ASN A 65 -3.58 -8.00 -15.17
C ASN A 65 -4.84 -8.87 -15.19
N VAL A 66 -5.68 -8.77 -16.24
CA VAL A 66 -6.85 -9.64 -16.42
C VAL A 66 -6.43 -11.11 -16.57
N LYS A 67 -5.42 -11.38 -17.40
CA LYS A 67 -4.86 -12.75 -17.56
C LYS A 67 -4.33 -13.30 -16.23
N ASP A 68 -3.60 -12.48 -15.50
CA ASP A 68 -2.98 -12.87 -14.23
C ASP A 68 -4.02 -13.08 -13.13
N ALA A 69 -5.11 -12.30 -13.11
CA ALA A 69 -6.25 -12.54 -12.23
C ALA A 69 -6.94 -13.89 -12.53
N GLY A 70 -7.08 -14.23 -13.83
CA GLY A 70 -7.56 -15.55 -14.25
C GLY A 70 -6.64 -16.69 -13.81
N ALA A 71 -5.33 -16.51 -13.93
CA ALA A 71 -4.34 -17.48 -13.43
C ALA A 71 -4.42 -17.64 -11.90
N LEU A 72 -4.65 -16.56 -11.16
CA LEU A 72 -4.81 -16.60 -9.70
C LEU A 72 -6.05 -17.42 -9.30
N ALA A 73 -7.17 -17.24 -9.98
CA ALA A 73 -8.37 -18.03 -9.75
C ALA A 73 -8.13 -19.52 -10.00
N ARG A 74 -7.42 -19.87 -11.08
CA ARG A 74 -7.06 -21.26 -11.40
C ARG A 74 -6.16 -21.89 -10.33
N LEU A 75 -5.07 -21.21 -9.96
CA LEU A 75 -4.17 -21.66 -8.89
C LEU A 75 -4.91 -21.86 -7.57
N SER A 76 -5.86 -20.97 -7.24
CA SER A 76 -6.67 -21.08 -6.03
C SER A 76 -7.58 -22.31 -6.05
N ALA A 77 -8.22 -22.59 -7.19
CA ALA A 77 -9.05 -23.78 -7.36
C ALA A 77 -8.22 -25.08 -7.27
N GLU A 78 -7.04 -25.09 -7.88
CA GLU A 78 -6.12 -26.22 -7.77
C GLU A 78 -5.60 -26.43 -6.35
N PHE A 79 -5.27 -25.35 -5.64
CA PHE A 79 -4.89 -25.41 -4.24
C PHE A 79 -5.99 -26.03 -3.38
N GLN A 80 -7.25 -25.62 -3.59
CA GLN A 80 -8.40 -26.22 -2.90
C GLN A 80 -8.51 -27.71 -3.18
N LEU A 81 -8.46 -28.12 -4.45
CA LEU A 81 -8.57 -29.54 -4.84
C LEU A 81 -7.45 -30.39 -4.24
N GLU A 82 -6.25 -29.85 -4.17
CA GLU A 82 -5.10 -30.55 -3.61
C GLU A 82 -5.17 -30.63 -2.08
N LEU A 83 -5.75 -29.61 -1.44
CA LEU A 83 -6.03 -29.61 0.00
C LEU A 83 -7.10 -30.63 0.35
N GLU A 84 -8.18 -30.74 -0.44
CA GLU A 84 -9.25 -31.74 -0.26
C GLU A 84 -8.75 -33.18 -0.41
N LYS A 85 -7.72 -33.39 -1.23
CA LYS A 85 -7.07 -34.71 -1.41
C LYS A 85 -6.03 -35.01 -0.34
N SER A 86 -5.57 -34.01 0.40
CA SER A 86 -4.50 -34.15 1.40
C SER A 86 -5.09 -34.61 2.74
N ASP A 87 -4.43 -35.56 3.40
CA ASP A 87 -4.81 -35.96 4.76
C ASP A 87 -4.45 -34.84 5.77
N ARG A 88 -5.24 -34.74 6.84
CA ARG A 88 -5.28 -33.61 7.78
C ARG A 88 -3.95 -33.28 8.45
N PHE A 89 -3.00 -34.22 8.43
CA PHE A 89 -1.69 -34.11 9.08
C PHE A 89 -0.50 -34.11 8.11
N VAL A 90 -0.75 -34.10 6.79
CA VAL A 90 0.33 -34.12 5.79
C VAL A 90 0.49 -32.72 5.20
N LEU A 91 1.53 -32.01 5.66
CA LEU A 91 1.98 -30.78 5.03
C LEU A 91 2.59 -31.13 3.67
N SER A 92 1.80 -31.04 2.60
CA SER A 92 2.29 -31.31 1.25
C SER A 92 3.20 -30.18 0.79
N LEU A 93 4.44 -30.52 0.40
CA LEU A 93 5.36 -29.59 -0.25
C LEU A 93 4.77 -29.01 -1.55
N ALA A 94 3.87 -29.74 -2.21
CA ALA A 94 3.19 -29.26 -3.41
C ALA A 94 2.22 -28.11 -3.08
N LEU A 95 1.46 -28.21 -1.99
CA LEU A 95 0.57 -27.13 -1.53
C LEU A 95 1.35 -25.86 -1.18
N LEU A 96 2.49 -25.99 -0.49
CA LEU A 96 3.35 -24.85 -0.16
C LEU A 96 3.88 -24.17 -1.42
N LYS A 97 4.34 -24.95 -2.41
CA LYS A 97 4.79 -24.40 -3.70
C LYS A 97 3.68 -23.65 -4.43
N LYS A 98 2.43 -24.15 -4.41
CA LYS A 98 1.31 -23.44 -5.02
C LYS A 98 0.99 -22.12 -4.31
N LEU A 99 1.08 -22.10 -2.98
CA LEU A 99 0.95 -20.85 -2.22
C LEU A 99 2.04 -19.84 -2.58
N ASP A 100 3.30 -20.27 -2.71
CA ASP A 100 4.41 -19.40 -3.13
C ASP A 100 4.18 -18.82 -4.54
N GLU A 101 3.66 -19.63 -5.46
CA GLU A 101 3.30 -19.19 -6.82
C GLU A 101 2.18 -18.15 -6.80
N MET A 102 1.15 -18.35 -5.97
CA MET A 102 0.08 -17.37 -5.74
C MET A 102 0.63 -16.05 -5.17
N GLU A 103 1.56 -16.11 -4.22
CA GLU A 103 2.19 -14.92 -3.65
C GLU A 103 3.00 -14.15 -4.71
N LYS A 104 3.79 -14.86 -5.52
CA LYS A 104 4.55 -14.24 -6.63
C LYS A 104 3.61 -13.58 -7.63
N LEU A 105 2.51 -14.25 -7.99
CA LEU A 105 1.54 -13.74 -8.94
C LEU A 105 0.84 -12.49 -8.42
N THR A 106 0.38 -12.50 -7.17
CA THR A 106 -0.26 -11.34 -6.54
C THR A 106 0.69 -10.15 -6.39
N LYS A 107 1.97 -10.38 -6.05
CA LYS A 107 3.01 -9.33 -6.05
C LYS A 107 3.18 -8.71 -7.43
N ARG A 108 3.20 -9.51 -8.50
CA ARG A 108 3.36 -9.03 -9.88
C ARG A 108 2.17 -8.17 -10.33
N ILE A 109 0.94 -8.60 -10.04
CA ILE A 109 -0.28 -7.82 -10.32
C ILE A 109 -0.22 -6.48 -9.59
N ARG A 110 0.06 -6.51 -8.28
CA ARG A 110 0.16 -5.28 -7.46
C ARG A 110 1.25 -4.33 -7.99
N SER A 111 2.38 -4.85 -8.44
CA SER A 111 3.46 -4.02 -8.99
C SER A 111 2.99 -3.25 -10.22
N ARG A 112 2.32 -3.90 -11.18
CA ARG A 112 1.82 -3.24 -12.39
C ARG A 112 0.69 -2.26 -12.14
N MET A 113 -0.20 -2.54 -11.18
CA MET A 113 -1.30 -1.63 -10.84
C MET A 113 -0.86 -0.32 -10.15
N ARG A 114 0.39 -0.23 -9.70
CA ARG A 114 0.94 0.99 -9.07
C ARG A 114 1.58 1.96 -10.06
N HIS A 115 1.65 1.59 -11.35
CA HIS A 115 2.20 2.41 -12.42
C HIS A 115 1.17 3.36 -13.00
#